data_AF-A0A183U4X5-F1
#
_entry.id   AF-A0A183U4X5-F1
#
_cell.length_a   1.000
_cell.length_b   1.000
_cell.length_c   1.000
_cell.angle_alpha   90.00
_cell.angle_beta   90.00
_cell.angle_gamma   90.00
#
_symmetry.space_group_name_H-M   'P 1'
#
loop_
_entity.id
_entity.type
_entity.pdbx_description
1 polymer ?
#
loop_
_entity_poly.entity_id
_entity_poly.type
_entity_poly.pdbx_seq_one_letter_code
_entity_poly.pdbx_strand_id
1 'polypeptide(L)'
;MDIAEEYCLCVEKWITVNQTSNFSRSAGQYIADAINSILKEKKLDHLCEKLQLKEVLKEEKHESQTVVRMKISTVPSGIFEAQLRYDDGQYHIASDVSAQQ
;
A
#
# COMPACT_ATOMS: atom_id res chain seq x y z
N MET A 1 9.39 22.58 15.62
CA MET A 1 9.75 21.37 14.84
C MET A 1 8.68 21.30 13.78
N ASP A 2 8.96 21.97 12.67
CA ASP A 2 8.01 22.16 11.58
C ASP A 2 7.95 20.86 10.80
N ILE A 3 6.76 20.25 10.76
CA ILE A 3 6.48 19.21 9.77
C ILE A 3 6.51 19.96 8.44
N ALA A 4 7.46 19.60 7.57
CA ALA A 4 7.55 20.19 6.25
C ALA A 4 6.17 20.09 5.57
N GLU A 5 5.58 21.25 5.24
CA GLU A 5 4.29 21.36 4.55
C GLU A 5 4.29 20.70 3.16
N GLU A 6 5.44 20.21 2.69
CA GLU A 6 5.60 19.44 1.45
C GLU A 6 5.02 18.01 1.51
N TYR A 7 4.55 17.55 2.68
CA TYR A 7 3.87 16.25 2.82
C TYR A 7 2.39 16.39 3.22
N CYS A 8 1.76 17.54 2.98
CA CYS A 8 0.31 17.65 3.01
C CYS A 8 -0.28 17.18 1.68
N LEU A 9 -0.74 15.92 1.61
CA LEU A 9 -1.55 15.34 0.52
C LEU A 9 -2.97 15.96 0.46
N CYS A 10 -3.07 17.28 0.58
CA CYS A 10 -4.32 18.02 0.62
C CYS A 10 -4.84 18.23 -0.81
N VAL A 11 -5.90 17.48 -1.13
CA VAL A 11 -6.76 17.66 -2.32
C VAL A 11 -6.06 17.35 -3.65
N GLU A 12 -5.38 16.22 -3.68
CA GLU A 12 -4.86 15.66 -4.92
C GLU A 12 -5.97 14.88 -5.67
N LYS A 13 -6.03 15.01 -7.01
CA LYS A 13 -7.03 14.33 -7.84
C LYS A 13 -6.61 12.87 -8.05
N TRP A 14 -7.37 11.97 -7.45
CA TRP A 14 -7.21 10.53 -7.55
C TRP A 14 -8.19 9.97 -8.57
N ILE A 15 -7.69 9.21 -9.54
CA ILE A 15 -8.52 8.52 -10.54
C ILE A 15 -8.57 7.05 -10.17
N THR A 16 -9.78 6.54 -9.92
CA THR A 16 -10.01 5.09 -9.75
C THR A 16 -9.68 4.37 -11.05
N VAL A 17 -8.85 3.34 -10.97
CA VAL A 17 -8.47 2.51 -12.11
C VAL A 17 -9.01 1.09 -11.95
N ASN A 18 -9.17 0.40 -13.08
CA ASN A 18 -9.71 -0.95 -13.08
C ASN A 18 -8.64 -1.94 -12.59
N GLN A 19 -8.99 -2.75 -11.59
CA GLN A 19 -8.05 -3.55 -10.80
C GLN A 19 -7.69 -4.91 -11.44
N THR A 20 -8.05 -5.10 -12.71
CA THR A 20 -7.92 -6.37 -13.41
C THR A 20 -6.51 -6.62 -13.98
N SER A 21 -5.58 -5.69 -13.77
CA SER A 21 -4.24 -5.77 -14.32
C SER A 21 -3.32 -6.64 -13.45
N ASN A 22 -2.37 -7.33 -14.10
CA ASN A 22 -1.29 -8.04 -13.38
C ASN A 22 -0.48 -7.08 -12.49
N PHE A 23 -0.41 -5.81 -12.86
CA PHE A 23 0.22 -4.75 -12.07
C PHE A 23 -0.50 -4.57 -10.73
N SER A 24 -1.82 -4.45 -10.72
CA SER A 24 -2.65 -4.28 -9.51
C SER A 24 -2.39 -5.41 -8.51
N ARG A 25 -2.39 -6.66 -9.00
CA ARG A 25 -2.13 -7.83 -8.15
C ARG A 25 -0.70 -7.87 -7.61
N SER A 26 0.30 -7.54 -8.44
CA SER A 26 1.71 -7.52 -8.03
C SER A 26 1.98 -6.44 -6.98
N ALA A 27 1.41 -5.26 -7.17
CA ALA A 27 1.48 -4.15 -6.23
C ALA A 27 0.76 -4.48 -4.90
N GLY A 28 -0.41 -5.11 -4.96
CA GLY A 28 -1.11 -5.59 -3.76
C GLY A 28 -0.31 -6.64 -2.98
N GLN A 29 0.36 -7.56 -3.69
CA GLN A 29 1.19 -8.58 -3.05
C GLN A 29 2.41 -7.95 -2.38
N TYR A 30 3.03 -6.97 -3.04
CA TYR A 30 4.13 -6.19 -2.47
C TYR A 30 3.73 -5.52 -1.14
N ILE A 31 2.52 -4.95 -1.03
CA ILE A 31 2.03 -4.36 0.24
C ILE A 31 1.96 -5.42 1.35
N ALA A 32 1.38 -6.60 1.07
CA ALA A 32 1.29 -7.68 2.05
C ALA A 32 2.68 -8.13 2.52
N ASP A 33 3.63 -8.25 1.60
CA ASP A 33 5.01 -8.65 1.90
C ASP A 33 5.77 -7.56 2.69
N ALA A 34 5.52 -6.29 2.41
CA ALA A 34 6.06 -5.17 3.17
C ALA A 34 5.54 -5.18 4.62
N ILE A 35 4.23 -5.43 4.83
CA ILE A 35 3.65 -5.55 6.19
C ILE A 35 4.30 -6.72 6.94
N ASN A 36 4.42 -7.89 6.31
CA ASN A 36 5.08 -9.04 6.92
C ASN A 36 6.54 -8.74 7.31
N SER A 37 7.25 -7.97 6.47
CA SER A 37 8.63 -7.56 6.74
C SER A 37 8.70 -6.61 7.94
N ILE A 38 7.79 -5.63 8.04
CA ILE A 38 7.66 -4.73 9.20
C ILE A 38 7.37 -5.52 10.48
N LEU A 39 6.45 -6.50 10.42
CA LEU A 39 6.13 -7.35 11.57
C LEU A 39 7.35 -8.15 12.04
N LYS A 40 8.14 -8.68 11.10
CA LYS A 40 9.39 -9.39 11.39
C LYS A 40 10.45 -8.47 12.01
N GLU A 41 10.64 -7.27 11.48
CA GLU A 41 11.56 -6.27 12.04
C GLU A 41 11.18 -5.88 13.47
N LYS A 42 9.88 -5.77 13.74
CA LYS A 42 9.32 -5.53 15.08
C LYS A 42 9.30 -6.77 15.98
N LYS A 43 9.76 -7.94 15.48
CA LYS A 43 9.73 -9.24 16.16
C LYS A 43 8.32 -9.66 16.61
N LEU A 44 7.30 -9.28 15.84
CA LEU A 44 5.88 -9.63 16.08
C LEU A 44 5.42 -10.78 15.19
N ASP A 45 6.28 -11.31 14.33
CA ASP A 45 6.02 -12.42 13.40
C ASP A 45 5.69 -13.76 14.08
N HIS A 46 6.00 -13.89 15.38
CA HIS A 46 5.57 -15.02 16.19
C HIS A 46 4.17 -14.85 16.81
N LEU A 47 3.65 -13.61 16.86
CA LEU A 47 2.33 -13.27 17.39
C LEU A 47 1.30 -13.08 16.26
N CYS A 48 1.76 -12.64 15.10
CA CYS A 48 0.93 -12.38 13.93
C CYS A 48 1.20 -13.45 12.87
N GLU A 49 0.13 -14.05 12.36
CA GLU A 49 0.20 -14.92 11.19
C GLU A 49 0.69 -14.16 9.96
N LYS A 50 1.40 -14.87 9.07
CA LYS A 50 1.89 -14.29 7.82
C LYS A 50 0.71 -13.92 6.91
N LEU A 51 0.61 -12.64 6.56
CA LEU A 51 -0.42 -12.13 5.67
C LEU A 51 -0.15 -12.52 4.22
N GLN A 52 -1.19 -12.89 3.49
CA GLN A 52 -1.19 -13.11 2.05
C GLN A 52 -2.24 -12.21 1.40
N LEU A 53 -1.96 -11.69 0.21
CA LEU A 53 -2.96 -10.93 -0.54
C LEU A 53 -4.16 -11.83 -0.86
N LYS A 54 -5.34 -11.41 -0.44
CA LYS A 54 -6.61 -12.02 -0.85
C LYS A 54 -7.09 -11.37 -2.15
N GLU A 55 -7.27 -10.05 -2.12
CA GLU A 55 -7.68 -9.27 -3.28
C GLU A 55 -7.27 -7.80 -3.14
N VAL A 56 -7.21 -7.11 -4.28
CA VAL A 56 -7.20 -5.64 -4.30
C VAL A 56 -8.66 -5.21 -4.24
N LEU A 57 -8.97 -4.29 -3.33
CA LEU A 57 -10.32 -3.72 -3.15
C LEU A 57 -10.47 -2.39 -3.88
N LYS A 58 -9.41 -1.59 -3.90
CA LYS A 58 -9.37 -0.28 -4.53
C LYS A 58 -7.98 0.01 -5.07
N GLU A 59 -7.91 0.60 -6.26
CA GLU A 59 -6.70 1.20 -6.82
C GLU A 59 -7.05 2.57 -7.38
N GLU A 60 -6.28 3.57 -6.97
CA GLU A 60 -6.39 4.94 -7.43
C GLU A 60 -5.02 5.44 -7.86
N LYS A 61 -4.94 6.08 -9.03
CA LYS A 61 -3.71 6.72 -9.50
C LYS A 61 -3.78 8.21 -9.28
N HIS A 62 -2.65 8.79 -8.92
CA HIS A 62 -2.52 10.24 -8.91
C HIS A 62 -2.43 10.77 -10.35
N GLU A 63 -3.13 11.88 -10.66
CA GLU A 63 -3.15 12.44 -12.01
C GLU A 63 -1.78 12.93 -12.50
N SER A 64 -0.95 13.48 -11.62
CA SER A 64 0.30 14.16 -11.99
C SER A 64 1.57 13.51 -11.45
N GLN A 65 1.44 12.45 -10.63
CA GLN A 65 2.57 11.77 -10.02
C GLN A 65 2.52 10.27 -10.31
N THR A 66 3.67 9.60 -10.28
CA THR A 66 3.79 8.14 -10.45
C THR A 66 3.47 7.38 -9.16
N VAL A 67 2.41 7.81 -8.46
CA VAL A 67 1.95 7.25 -7.19
C VAL A 67 0.58 6.62 -7.35
N VAL A 68 0.40 5.48 -6.72
CA VAL A 68 -0.83 4.69 -6.69
C VAL A 68 -1.24 4.48 -5.24
N ARG A 69 -2.49 4.79 -4.90
CA ARG A 69 -3.11 4.44 -3.63
C ARG A 69 -3.87 3.13 -3.80
N MET A 70 -3.62 2.18 -2.90
CA MET A 70 -4.24 0.87 -2.95
C MET A 70 -4.84 0.51 -1.61
N LYS A 71 -6.05 -0.07 -1.67
CA LYS A 71 -6.68 -0.75 -0.55
C LYS A 71 -6.72 -2.24 -0.86
N ILE A 72 -6.15 -3.06 0.01
CA ILE A 72 -6.10 -4.51 -0.15
C ILE A 72 -6.81 -5.21 1.00
N SER A 73 -7.26 -6.44 0.74
CA SER A 73 -7.63 -7.38 1.80
C SER A 73 -6.64 -8.54 1.85
N THR A 74 -6.41 -9.10 3.03
CA THR A 74 -5.48 -10.20 3.26
C THR A 74 -6.15 -11.44 3.86
N VAL A 75 -5.44 -12.56 3.80
CA VAL A 75 -5.65 -13.74 4.64
C VAL A 75 -4.41 -13.96 5.51
N PRO A 76 -4.53 -14.09 6.85
CA PRO A 76 -5.76 -13.89 7.63
C PRO A 76 -6.30 -12.45 7.52
N SER A 77 -7.57 -12.30 7.88
CA SER A 77 -8.40 -11.12 7.60
C SER A 77 -7.75 -9.83 8.08
N GLY A 78 -7.44 -8.94 7.15
CA GLY A 78 -7.00 -7.57 7.39
C GLY A 78 -7.28 -6.70 6.19
N ILE A 79 -7.53 -5.41 6.42
CA ILE A 79 -7.71 -4.41 5.36
C ILE A 79 -6.64 -3.35 5.56
N PHE A 80 -5.86 -3.12 4.52
CA PHE A 80 -4.73 -2.20 4.56
C PHE A 80 -4.82 -1.19 3.43
N GLU A 81 -4.46 0.06 3.72
CA GLU A 81 -4.32 1.11 2.75
C GLU A 81 -2.86 1.57 2.70
N ALA A 82 -2.32 1.64 1.49
CA ALA A 82 -0.94 2.06 1.25
C ALA A 82 -0.84 2.89 -0.02
N GLN A 83 0.14 3.79 -0.05
CA GLN A 83 0.54 4.49 -1.26
C GLN A 83 1.86 3.90 -1.76
N LEU A 84 1.91 3.60 -3.05
CA LEU A 84 3.04 3.00 -3.71
C LEU A 84 3.54 3.93 -4.81
N ARG A 85 4.86 4.07 -4.90
CA ARG A 85 5.52 4.60 -6.10
C ARG A 85 6.10 3.44 -6.89
N TYR A 86 6.09 3.55 -8.21
CA TYR A 86 6.77 2.63 -9.11
C TYR A 86 7.84 3.37 -9.89
N ASP A 87 9.10 3.12 -9.57
CA ASP A 87 10.28 3.72 -10.17
C ASP A 87 11.34 2.66 -10.43
N ASP A 88 12.01 2.75 -11.58
CA ASP A 88 13.09 1.84 -12.00
C ASP A 88 12.75 0.34 -11.90
N GLY A 89 11.50 -0.02 -12.25
CA GLY A 89 11.04 -1.41 -12.23
C GLY A 89 10.67 -1.94 -10.83
N GLN A 90 10.79 -1.12 -9.78
CA GLN A 90 10.57 -1.52 -8.39
C GLN A 90 9.44 -0.74 -7.72
N TYR A 91 8.78 -1.39 -6.75
CA TYR A 91 7.76 -0.76 -5.92
C TYR A 91 8.40 -0.20 -4.65
N HIS A 92 7.92 0.97 -4.22
CA HIS A 92 8.32 1.64 -2.99
C HIS A 92 7.09 2.13 -2.24
N ILE A 93 7.04 1.96 -0.92
CA ILE A 93 6.00 2.58 -0.10
C ILE A 93 6.27 4.09 0.00
N ALA A 94 5.36 4.90 -0.52
CA ALA A 94 5.50 6.35 -0.62
C ALA A 94 5.10 7.10 0.67
N SER A 95 4.27 6.48 1.52
CA SER A 95 3.85 6.99 2.84
C SER A 95 3.40 5.83 3.74
N ASP A 96 3.44 5.99 5.06
CA ASP A 96 3.11 4.96 6.06
C ASP A 96 1.88 4.11 5.71
N VAL A 97 2.00 2.80 5.92
CA VAL A 97 0.87 1.86 5.83
C VAL A 97 -0.04 2.11 7.02
N SER A 98 -1.29 2.51 6.79
CA SER A 98 -2.28 2.66 7.86
C SER A 98 -3.26 1.50 7.82
N ALA A 99 -3.45 0.86 8.98
CA ALA A 99 -4.51 -0.13 9.18
C ALA A 99 -5.82 0.63 9.45
N GLN A 100 -6.88 0.31 8.71
CA GLN A 100 -8.22 0.79 9.03
C GLN A 100 -8.92 -0.28 9.89
N GLN A 101 -9.37 0.11 11.09
CA GLN A 101 -10.18 -0.72 11.99
C GLN A 101 -11.63 -0.77 11.51
#